data_AF-A0A6J6UF25-F1
#
_entry.id   AF-A0A6J6UF25-F1
#
_cell.length_a   1.000
_cell.length_b   1.000
_cell.length_c   1.000
_cell.angle_alpha   90.00
_cell.angle_beta   90.00
_cell.angle_gamma   90.00
#
_symmetry.space_group_name_H-M   'P 1'
#
loop_
_entity.id
_entity.type
_entity.pdbx_description
1 polymer ?
#
loop_
_entity_poly.entity_id
_entity_poly.type
_entity_poly.pdbx_seq_one_letter_code
_entity_poly.pdbx_strand_id
1 'polypeptide(L)'
;MLSTNLGPVIDENSLHYLRPETAQGIFTNYANVAASSRKKPPFGIGQTGKSFRNEITPGNFIFRTREFEQMEMEFFVPPGTDEQWHEYWLEERWNWYLDLGLSIDNLRRFEHPKEKLSHYSKRTTDIEYRFQFGGSEFAELEGIANRTDFDLKAHMEASGKDLSFFDQETGEKYVPYVIEPAAGLTRAVLAFMLEAYDEDEAPNTKGGVDKRVVMRFDKRLAPVKAAILPLSRNADLSPKAKDLATELRKNWNIEFDDAGAIGRRYRRQDEIGTPYCITVDFETLDDNAVTIRDRDTMEQERVGLDSVASWLGARLIGC
;
A
#
# COMPACT_ATOMS: atom_id res chain seq x y z
N MET A 1 9.30 4.52 -24.62
CA MET A 1 8.44 5.38 -23.76
C MET A 1 7.25 5.87 -24.58
N LEU A 2 6.16 6.28 -23.93
CA LEU A 2 5.01 6.90 -24.61
C LEU A 2 5.31 8.39 -24.82
N SER A 3 5.25 8.87 -26.06
CA SER A 3 5.52 10.27 -26.43
C SER A 3 4.23 11.07 -26.64
N THR A 4 4.33 12.39 -26.46
CA THR A 4 3.28 13.38 -26.72
C THR A 4 3.91 14.72 -27.13
N ASN A 5 3.12 15.69 -27.57
CA ASN A 5 3.58 17.06 -27.81
C ASN A 5 2.85 18.05 -26.90
N LEU A 6 3.58 18.95 -26.25
CA LEU A 6 3.01 20.01 -25.42
C LEU A 6 2.84 21.31 -26.23
N GLY A 7 1.66 21.92 -26.11
CA GLY A 7 1.32 23.17 -26.79
C GLY A 7 0.72 22.98 -28.19
N PRO A 8 0.33 24.08 -28.86
CA PRO A 8 -0.38 24.02 -30.14
C PRO A 8 0.54 23.81 -31.34
N VAL A 9 1.85 24.03 -31.20
CA VAL A 9 2.84 23.90 -32.28
C VAL A 9 3.61 22.59 -32.07
N ILE A 10 3.62 21.73 -33.08
CA ILE A 10 4.35 20.47 -33.05
C ILE A 10 5.72 20.69 -33.68
N ASP A 11 6.74 20.78 -32.83
CA ASP A 11 8.15 20.87 -33.19
C ASP A 11 9.02 20.04 -32.21
N GLU A 12 10.34 20.04 -32.40
CA GLU A 12 11.28 19.31 -31.53
C GLU A 12 11.22 19.77 -30.07
N ASN A 13 10.90 21.04 -29.80
CA ASN A 13 10.77 21.57 -28.44
C ASN A 13 9.46 21.16 -27.78
N SER A 14 8.45 20.80 -28.58
CA SER A 14 7.16 20.32 -28.10
C SER A 14 7.18 18.86 -27.67
N LEU A 15 8.18 18.06 -28.09
CA LEU A 15 8.26 16.62 -27.80
C LEU A 15 8.45 16.35 -26.30
N HIS A 16 7.52 15.62 -25.70
CA HIS A 16 7.54 15.23 -24.29
C HIS A 16 7.18 13.75 -24.14
N TYR A 17 7.41 13.22 -22.94
CA TYR A 17 7.13 11.82 -22.62
C TYR A 17 6.28 11.71 -21.37
N LEU A 18 5.42 10.70 -21.35
CA LEU A 18 4.86 10.22 -20.10
C LEU A 18 5.95 9.45 -19.36
N ARG A 19 6.19 9.82 -18.09
CA ARG A 19 7.29 9.26 -17.29
C ARG A 19 7.15 7.73 -17.15
N PRO A 20 8.21 6.95 -17.39
CA PRO A 20 8.18 5.50 -17.26
C PRO A 20 8.37 5.00 -15.82
N GLU A 21 8.77 5.90 -14.93
CA GLU A 21 9.04 5.72 -13.51
C GLU A 21 8.80 7.05 -12.77
N THR A 22 8.81 7.04 -11.45
CA THR A 22 8.55 8.23 -10.64
C THR A 22 9.84 8.86 -10.08
N ALA A 23 10.92 8.08 -9.96
CA ALA A 23 12.26 8.46 -9.46
C ALA A 23 12.85 9.76 -10.05
N GLN A 24 12.73 9.99 -11.36
CA GLN A 24 13.32 11.17 -12.02
C GLN A 24 12.83 12.52 -11.45
N GLY A 25 11.58 12.58 -10.99
CA GLY A 25 11.04 13.76 -10.32
C GLY A 25 11.70 14.05 -8.96
N ILE A 26 12.16 12.99 -8.29
CA ILE A 26 12.86 13.08 -7.00
C ILE A 26 14.27 13.62 -7.22
N PHE A 27 15.04 13.06 -8.17
CA PHE A 27 16.42 13.49 -8.44
C PHE A 27 16.50 14.97 -8.86
N THR A 28 15.60 15.41 -9.74
CA THR A 28 15.54 16.81 -10.19
C THR A 28 15.18 17.79 -9.07
N ASN A 29 14.56 17.31 -7.98
CA ASN A 29 14.18 18.12 -6.81
C ASN A 29 15.03 17.85 -5.56
N TYR A 30 16.05 16.99 -5.62
CA TYR A 30 16.89 16.62 -4.49
C TYR A 30 17.38 17.84 -3.69
N ALA A 31 18.01 18.81 -4.37
CA ALA A 31 18.56 20.00 -3.71
C ALA A 31 17.46 20.87 -3.06
N ASN A 32 16.31 21.00 -3.73
CA ASN A 32 15.18 21.79 -3.21
C ASN A 32 14.63 21.16 -1.92
N VAL A 33 14.46 19.84 -1.91
CA VAL A 33 13.94 19.11 -0.74
C VAL A 33 14.96 19.12 0.40
N ALA A 34 16.23 18.84 0.11
CA ALA A 34 17.29 18.86 1.11
C ALA A 34 17.37 20.23 1.81
N ALA A 35 17.34 21.32 1.04
CA ALA A 35 17.42 22.68 1.55
C ALA A 35 16.17 23.09 2.35
N SER A 36 14.99 22.91 1.77
CA SER A 36 13.72 23.31 2.41
C SER A 36 13.40 22.50 3.66
N SER A 37 13.74 21.21 3.67
CA SER A 37 13.49 20.29 4.79
C SER A 37 14.66 20.22 5.79
N ARG A 38 15.75 20.96 5.54
CA ARG A 38 16.97 20.98 6.34
C ARG A 38 17.54 19.57 6.60
N LYS A 39 17.46 18.70 5.59
CA LYS A 39 17.95 17.32 5.66
C LYS A 39 19.41 17.26 5.22
N LYS A 40 20.14 16.31 5.79
CA LYS A 40 21.51 15.94 5.42
C LYS A 40 21.52 14.42 5.18
N PRO A 41 22.32 13.89 4.23
CA PRO A 41 22.50 12.44 4.11
C PRO A 41 22.95 11.83 5.46
N PRO A 42 22.41 10.67 5.86
CA PRO A 42 21.42 9.86 5.16
C PRO A 42 19.98 10.40 5.27
N PHE A 43 19.25 10.51 4.16
CA PHE A 43 17.81 10.82 4.16
C PHE A 43 17.12 10.32 2.88
N GLY A 44 15.81 10.10 2.94
CA GLY A 44 15.01 9.66 1.80
C GLY A 44 13.96 10.65 1.34
N ILE A 45 13.57 10.53 0.07
CA ILE A 45 12.40 11.20 -0.50
C ILE A 45 11.51 10.11 -1.11
N GLY A 46 10.32 9.91 -0.54
CA GLY A 46 9.33 8.95 -1.05
C GLY A 46 8.32 9.61 -1.96
N GLN A 47 7.89 8.90 -3.00
CA GLN A 47 6.85 9.34 -3.92
C GLN A 47 5.97 8.18 -4.36
N THR A 48 4.66 8.43 -4.41
CA THR A 48 3.69 7.53 -5.04
C THR A 48 3.10 8.20 -6.27
N GLY A 49 2.96 7.46 -7.36
CA GLY A 49 2.24 7.99 -8.52
C GLY A 49 2.25 7.09 -9.74
N LYS A 50 1.60 7.58 -10.79
CA LYS A 50 1.46 6.87 -12.07
C LYS A 50 2.76 6.87 -12.86
N SER A 51 2.99 5.75 -13.55
CA SER A 51 4.07 5.51 -14.49
C SER A 51 3.54 4.82 -15.75
N PHE A 52 4.23 5.04 -16.87
CA PHE A 52 3.76 4.66 -18.19
C PHE A 52 4.82 3.90 -18.99
N ARG A 53 4.57 2.63 -19.27
CA ARG A 53 5.47 1.79 -20.09
C ARG A 53 4.80 1.47 -21.42
N ASN A 54 5.54 1.64 -22.52
CA ASN A 54 5.03 1.30 -23.86
C ASN A 54 5.13 -0.21 -24.10
N GLU A 55 4.40 -1.00 -23.30
CA GLU A 55 4.40 -2.46 -23.34
C GLU A 55 3.84 -2.96 -24.68
N ILE A 56 4.60 -3.83 -25.33
CA ILE A 56 4.32 -4.34 -26.69
C ILE A 56 3.17 -5.35 -26.63
N THR A 57 3.25 -6.27 -25.66
CA THR A 57 2.26 -7.33 -25.47
C THR A 57 1.69 -7.27 -24.05
N PRO A 58 0.62 -6.48 -23.84
CA PRO A 58 -0.11 -6.50 -22.57
C PRO A 58 -0.65 -7.90 -22.27
N GLY A 59 -0.73 -8.27 -21.00
CA GLY A 59 -1.17 -9.60 -20.60
C GLY A 59 -1.06 -9.87 -19.10
N ASN A 60 -1.53 -11.04 -18.68
CA ASN A 60 -1.50 -11.48 -17.29
C ASN A 60 -2.10 -10.44 -16.32
N PHE A 61 -3.31 -9.96 -16.63
CA PHE A 61 -4.06 -9.03 -15.79
C PHE A 61 -3.24 -7.76 -15.42
N ILE A 62 -2.84 -7.59 -14.16
CA ILE A 62 -2.11 -6.40 -13.68
C ILE A 62 -0.60 -6.43 -13.94
N PHE A 63 -0.03 -7.54 -14.39
CA PHE A 63 1.44 -7.70 -14.48
C PHE A 63 2.06 -6.98 -15.66
N ARG A 64 1.35 -6.91 -16.78
CA ARG A 64 1.82 -6.26 -18.01
C ARG A 64 0.76 -5.29 -18.52
N THR A 65 0.77 -4.10 -17.93
CA THR A 65 -0.08 -2.96 -18.31
C THR A 65 0.78 -1.81 -18.87
N ARG A 66 0.13 -0.83 -19.49
CA ARG A 66 0.79 0.39 -19.99
C ARG A 66 0.76 1.55 -19.01
N GLU A 67 -0.13 1.49 -18.03
CA GLU A 67 -0.28 2.45 -16.93
C GLU A 67 -0.40 1.64 -15.63
N PHE A 68 0.34 2.07 -14.61
CA PHE A 68 0.32 1.48 -13.28
C PHE A 68 0.85 2.51 -12.28
N GLU A 69 0.72 2.21 -10.99
CA GLU A 69 1.20 3.06 -9.91
C GLU A 69 2.38 2.42 -9.20
N GLN A 70 3.36 3.24 -8.83
CA GLN A 70 4.53 2.83 -8.07
C GLN A 70 4.59 3.59 -6.75
N MET A 71 5.25 2.96 -5.78
CA MET A 71 5.70 3.59 -4.54
C MET A 71 7.21 3.46 -4.53
N GLU A 72 7.91 4.58 -4.76
CA GLU A 72 9.36 4.60 -4.88
C GLU A 72 9.94 5.55 -3.83
N MET A 73 11.16 5.27 -3.39
CA MET A 73 11.91 6.17 -2.53
C MET A 73 13.36 6.20 -2.94
N GLU A 74 13.91 7.40 -3.07
CA GLU A 74 15.35 7.60 -3.24
C GLU A 74 15.97 7.94 -1.89
N PHE A 75 16.77 7.02 -1.35
CA PHE A 75 17.46 7.20 -0.08
C PHE A 75 18.92 7.57 -0.32
N PHE A 76 19.23 8.85 -0.10
CA PHE A 76 20.54 9.45 -0.34
C PHE A 76 21.47 9.20 0.84
N VAL A 77 22.62 8.58 0.60
CA VAL A 77 23.56 8.15 1.65
C VAL A 77 24.99 8.59 1.34
N PRO A 78 25.84 8.77 2.38
CA PRO A 78 27.28 8.94 2.18
C PRO A 78 27.90 7.72 1.47
N PRO A 79 28.75 7.92 0.43
CA PRO A 79 29.50 6.83 -0.18
C PRO A 79 30.28 6.01 0.87
N GLY A 80 30.30 4.68 0.71
CA GLY A 80 30.94 3.77 1.68
C GLY A 80 30.01 3.29 2.79
N THR A 81 28.81 3.88 2.95
CA THR A 81 27.75 3.37 3.83
C THR A 81 26.62 2.68 3.06
N ASP A 82 26.71 2.67 1.72
CA ASP A 82 25.65 2.24 0.81
C ASP A 82 25.24 0.77 0.97
N GLU A 83 26.19 -0.14 1.22
CA GLU A 83 25.87 -1.56 1.42
C GLU A 83 25.08 -1.80 2.71
N GLN A 84 25.41 -1.08 3.79
CA GLN A 84 24.67 -1.15 5.04
C GLN A 84 23.24 -0.64 4.86
N TRP A 85 23.06 0.48 4.15
CA TRP A 85 21.74 1.04 3.89
C TRP A 85 20.91 0.21 2.91
N HIS A 86 21.56 -0.45 1.95
CA HIS A 86 20.91 -1.42 1.06
C HIS A 86 20.31 -2.58 1.87
N GLU A 87 21.10 -3.18 2.76
CA GLU A 87 20.62 -4.28 3.60
C GLU A 87 19.55 -3.82 4.59
N TYR A 88 19.71 -2.64 5.20
CA TYR A 88 18.70 -2.04 6.06
C TYR A 88 17.34 -1.91 5.35
N TRP A 89 17.32 -1.33 4.15
CA TRP A 89 16.07 -1.16 3.42
C TRP A 89 15.49 -2.47 2.90
N LEU A 90 16.32 -3.43 2.50
CA LEU A 90 15.85 -4.77 2.15
C LEU A 90 15.10 -5.42 3.32
N GLU A 91 15.64 -5.34 4.53
CA GLU A 91 15.03 -5.90 5.73
C GLU A 91 13.78 -5.10 6.16
N GLU A 92 13.83 -3.77 6.14
CA GLU A 92 12.70 -2.91 6.49
C GLU A 92 11.50 -3.16 5.56
N ARG A 93 11.74 -3.23 4.24
CA ARG A 93 10.69 -3.51 3.25
C ARG A 93 10.17 -4.93 3.34
N TRP A 94 11.03 -5.90 3.61
CA TRP A 94 10.62 -7.29 3.90
C TRP A 94 9.67 -7.36 5.10
N ASN A 95 10.05 -6.73 6.22
CA ASN A 95 9.23 -6.71 7.42
C ASN A 95 7.93 -5.94 7.23
N TRP A 96 7.91 -4.90 6.40
CA TRP A 96 6.67 -4.20 6.05
C TRP A 96 5.63 -5.12 5.38
N TYR A 97 6.06 -6.00 4.48
CA TYR A 97 5.16 -6.98 3.85
C TYR A 97 4.67 -8.04 4.84
N LEU A 98 5.55 -8.57 5.69
CA LEU A 98 5.18 -9.55 6.71
C LEU A 98 4.23 -8.96 7.76
N ASP A 99 4.55 -7.75 8.25
CA ASP A 99 3.74 -7.04 9.24
C ASP A 99 2.32 -6.75 8.71
N LEU A 100 2.17 -6.50 7.41
CA LEU A 100 0.87 -6.32 6.75
C LEU A 100 0.17 -7.61 6.33
N GLY A 101 0.71 -8.77 6.72
CA GLY A 101 0.03 -10.06 6.65
C GLY A 101 0.46 -11.00 5.54
N LEU A 102 1.49 -10.69 4.73
CA LEU A 102 2.04 -11.67 3.78
C LEU A 102 2.76 -12.80 4.53
N SER A 103 2.50 -14.04 4.14
CA SER A 103 3.21 -15.19 4.70
C SER A 103 4.65 -15.27 4.18
N ILE A 104 5.58 -15.61 5.06
CA ILE A 104 6.98 -15.88 4.70
C ILE A 104 7.09 -17.00 3.65
N ASP A 105 6.16 -17.96 3.65
CA ASP A 105 6.16 -19.08 2.70
C ASP A 105 5.84 -18.63 1.26
N ASN A 106 5.20 -17.47 1.10
CA ASN A 106 4.85 -16.88 -0.19
C ASN A 106 5.84 -15.80 -0.64
N LEU A 107 6.84 -15.46 0.18
CA LEU A 107 7.84 -14.46 -0.13
C LEU A 107 9.22 -15.08 -0.37
N ARG A 108 10.00 -14.44 -1.25
CA ARG A 108 11.43 -14.73 -1.37
C ARG A 108 12.22 -13.48 -1.74
N ARG A 109 13.50 -13.49 -1.38
CA ARG A 109 14.49 -12.51 -1.84
C ARG A 109 15.18 -13.09 -3.08
N PHE A 110 15.16 -12.35 -4.18
CA PHE A 110 15.82 -12.73 -5.42
C PHE A 110 16.93 -11.74 -5.75
N GLU A 111 18.18 -12.17 -5.54
CA GLU A 111 19.36 -11.39 -5.89
C GLU A 111 19.61 -11.44 -7.41
N HIS A 112 19.75 -10.28 -8.04
CA HIS A 112 20.04 -10.23 -9.48
C HIS A 112 21.46 -10.74 -9.77
N PRO A 113 21.63 -11.67 -10.73
CA PRO A 113 22.95 -12.00 -11.28
C PRO A 113 23.65 -10.75 -11.83
N LYS A 114 24.97 -10.69 -11.73
CA LYS A 114 25.76 -9.52 -12.17
C LYS A 114 25.51 -9.14 -13.63
N GLU A 115 25.21 -10.13 -14.47
CA GLU A 115 24.95 -9.95 -15.91
C GLU A 115 23.59 -9.32 -16.19
N LYS A 116 22.67 -9.34 -15.21
CA LYS A 116 21.33 -8.75 -15.30
C LYS A 116 21.24 -7.38 -14.63
N LEU A 117 22.28 -6.95 -13.90
CA LEU A 117 22.30 -5.63 -13.28
C LEU A 117 22.34 -4.53 -14.35
N SER A 118 21.58 -3.46 -14.13
CA SER A 118 21.76 -2.23 -14.88
C SER A 118 23.19 -1.71 -14.69
N HIS A 119 23.75 -1.07 -15.72
CA HIS A 119 25.15 -0.61 -15.71
C HIS A 119 25.53 0.33 -14.55
N TYR A 120 24.54 0.96 -13.92
CA TYR A 120 24.70 1.83 -12.74
C TYR A 120 24.39 1.15 -11.40
N SER A 121 23.84 -0.06 -11.41
CA SER A 121 23.46 -0.77 -10.18
C SER A 121 24.64 -1.58 -9.66
N LYS A 122 25.05 -1.28 -8.42
CA LYS A 122 26.06 -2.06 -7.69
C LYS A 122 25.47 -3.39 -7.18
N ARG A 123 24.21 -3.37 -6.76
CA ARG A 123 23.46 -4.51 -6.20
C ARG A 123 21.96 -4.26 -6.36
N THR A 124 21.20 -5.29 -6.74
CA THR A 124 19.73 -5.24 -6.74
C THR A 124 19.18 -6.55 -6.19
N THR A 125 18.27 -6.45 -5.22
CA THR A 125 17.56 -7.59 -4.65
C THR A 125 16.06 -7.32 -4.75
N ASP A 126 15.32 -8.24 -5.36
CA ASP A 126 13.87 -8.14 -5.44
C ASP A 126 13.22 -8.90 -4.28
N ILE A 127 12.16 -8.33 -3.73
CA ILE A 127 11.17 -9.05 -2.94
C ILE A 127 10.12 -9.56 -3.92
N GLU A 128 10.00 -10.87 -4.05
CA GLU A 128 9.03 -11.52 -4.94
C GLU A 128 7.96 -12.25 -4.14
N TYR A 129 6.75 -12.26 -4.68
CA TYR A 129 5.60 -12.98 -4.13
C TYR A 129 5.18 -14.15 -5.03
N ARG A 130 4.70 -15.22 -4.40
CA ARG A 130 4.26 -16.46 -5.05
C ARG A 130 2.87 -16.32 -5.68
N PHE A 131 2.76 -15.53 -6.74
CA PHE A 131 1.49 -15.31 -7.44
C PHE A 131 0.94 -16.57 -8.13
N GLN A 132 1.80 -17.48 -8.61
CA GLN A 132 1.41 -18.61 -9.47
C GLN A 132 0.65 -18.18 -10.76
N PHE A 133 0.92 -16.97 -11.25
CA PHE A 133 0.29 -16.40 -12.45
C PHE A 133 1.25 -16.37 -13.64
N GLY A 134 0.68 -16.41 -14.85
CA GLY A 134 1.43 -16.08 -16.07
C GLY A 134 2.55 -17.05 -16.44
N GLY A 135 2.55 -18.28 -15.90
CA GLY A 135 3.57 -19.30 -16.16
C GLY A 135 4.80 -19.21 -15.25
N SER A 136 4.83 -18.27 -14.31
CA SER A 136 5.87 -18.16 -13.27
C SER A 136 5.27 -18.38 -11.88
N GLU A 137 6.00 -19.09 -11.04
CA GLU A 137 5.59 -19.29 -9.63
C GLU A 137 5.69 -17.98 -8.83
N PHE A 138 6.78 -17.24 -9.00
CA PHE A 138 7.06 -15.98 -8.32
C PHE A 138 7.10 -14.81 -9.31
N ALA A 139 6.70 -13.63 -8.83
CA ALA A 139 6.92 -12.36 -9.53
C ALA A 139 7.24 -11.24 -8.53
N GLU A 140 8.03 -10.28 -9.00
CA GLU A 140 8.49 -9.10 -8.26
C GLU A 140 7.34 -8.23 -7.72
N LEU A 141 7.41 -7.92 -6.42
CA LEU A 141 6.64 -6.88 -5.76
C LEU A 141 7.40 -5.56 -5.70
N GLU A 142 8.68 -5.63 -5.33
CA GLU A 142 9.52 -4.49 -5.03
C GLU A 142 10.99 -4.81 -5.28
N GLY A 143 11.68 -3.95 -6.01
CA GLY A 143 13.14 -4.02 -6.19
C GLY A 143 13.84 -3.08 -5.23
N ILE A 144 14.89 -3.55 -4.54
CA ILE A 144 15.76 -2.72 -3.71
C ILE A 144 17.12 -2.63 -4.40
N ALA A 145 17.42 -1.48 -5.00
CA ALA A 145 18.62 -1.25 -5.78
C ALA A 145 19.61 -0.30 -5.08
N ASN A 146 20.90 -0.56 -5.23
CA ASN A 146 21.98 0.37 -4.91
C ASN A 146 22.50 0.96 -6.23
N ARG A 147 22.12 2.20 -6.51
CA ARG A 147 22.35 2.89 -7.80
C ARG A 147 23.60 3.77 -7.80
N THR A 148 24.34 3.76 -6.68
CA THR A 148 25.52 4.62 -6.47
C THR A 148 25.20 6.09 -6.71
N ASP A 149 26.09 6.88 -7.30
CA ASP A 149 25.90 8.31 -7.56
C ASP A 149 25.45 8.61 -9.00
N PHE A 150 25.07 7.59 -9.77
CA PHE A 150 24.76 7.69 -11.19
C PHE A 150 23.68 8.73 -11.49
N ASP A 151 22.53 8.66 -10.81
CA ASP A 151 21.37 9.48 -11.13
C ASP A 151 21.65 10.97 -10.90
N LEU A 152 22.26 11.31 -9.76
CA LEU A 152 22.63 12.69 -9.46
C LEU A 152 23.72 13.20 -10.42
N LYS A 153 24.74 12.38 -10.73
CA LYS A 153 25.78 12.78 -11.70
C LYS A 153 25.22 13.03 -13.09
N ALA A 154 24.31 12.19 -13.58
CA ALA A 154 23.68 12.38 -14.89
C ALA A 154 22.92 13.71 -14.96
N HIS A 155 22.16 14.06 -13.91
CA HIS A 155 21.47 15.35 -13.83
C HIS A 155 22.43 16.53 -13.67
N MET A 156 23.53 16.38 -12.90
CA MET A 156 24.57 17.40 -12.78
C MET A 156 25.24 17.69 -14.13
N GLU A 157 25.61 16.65 -14.89
CA GLU A 157 26.24 16.76 -16.20
C GLU A 157 25.32 17.45 -17.21
N ALA A 158 24.05 17.04 -17.27
CA ALA A 158 23.09 17.61 -18.21
C ALA A 158 22.66 19.06 -17.86
N SER A 159 22.59 19.40 -16.57
CA SER A 159 22.06 20.71 -16.13
C SER A 159 23.12 21.75 -15.78
N GLY A 160 24.36 21.34 -15.53
CA GLY A 160 25.43 22.19 -15.00
C GLY A 160 25.24 22.65 -13.55
N LYS A 161 24.22 22.15 -12.84
CA LYS A 161 23.98 22.46 -11.42
C LYS A 161 24.72 21.46 -10.54
N ASP A 162 25.36 21.96 -9.49
CA ASP A 162 26.02 21.11 -8.50
C ASP A 162 25.02 20.51 -7.52
N LEU A 163 24.92 19.19 -7.48
CA LEU A 163 24.06 18.42 -6.57
C LEU A 163 24.85 17.68 -5.49
N SER A 164 26.15 17.98 -5.34
CA SER A 164 26.96 17.41 -4.26
C SER A 164 26.56 17.94 -2.88
N PHE A 165 26.85 17.15 -1.86
CA PHE A 165 26.72 17.51 -0.47
C PHE A 165 28.09 17.85 0.12
N PHE A 166 28.16 18.92 0.91
CA PHE A 166 29.35 19.28 1.69
C PHE A 166 29.10 18.95 3.16
N ASP A 167 29.85 17.98 3.67
CA ASP A 167 29.81 17.58 5.06
C ASP A 167 30.75 18.47 5.88
N GLN A 168 30.17 19.27 6.78
CA GLN A 168 30.92 20.18 7.63
C GLN A 168 31.71 19.47 8.72
N GLU A 169 31.33 18.25 9.10
CA GLU A 169 31.99 17.50 10.17
C GLU A 169 33.30 16.87 9.68
N THR A 170 33.29 16.33 8.46
CA THR A 170 34.45 15.72 7.81
C THR A 170 35.23 16.70 6.94
N GLY A 171 34.60 17.81 6.50
CA GLY A 171 35.16 18.75 5.53
C GLY A 171 35.16 18.21 4.10
N GLU A 172 34.47 17.09 3.84
CA GLU A 172 34.44 16.43 2.54
C GLU A 172 33.25 16.87 1.69
N LYS A 173 33.45 16.84 0.37
CA LYS A 173 32.42 17.11 -0.63
C LYS A 173 32.23 15.88 -1.49
N TYR A 174 31.00 15.36 -1.56
CA TYR A 174 30.70 14.14 -2.31
C TYR A 174 29.32 14.20 -2.96
N VAL A 175 29.10 13.37 -3.98
CA VAL A 175 27.75 13.12 -4.53
C VAL A 175 27.17 11.93 -3.76
N PRO A 176 26.00 12.07 -3.09
CA PRO A 176 25.41 10.98 -2.35
C PRO A 176 25.14 9.76 -3.25
N TYR A 177 25.32 8.58 -2.67
CA TYR A 177 24.84 7.34 -3.29
C TYR A 177 23.34 7.19 -3.04
N VAL A 178 22.65 6.43 -3.88
CA VAL A 178 21.20 6.24 -3.79
C VAL A 178 20.86 4.77 -3.57
N ILE A 179 20.10 4.51 -2.52
CA ILE A 179 19.39 3.24 -2.30
C ILE A 179 17.92 3.47 -2.67
N GLU A 180 17.42 2.66 -3.59
CA GLU A 180 16.07 2.79 -4.15
C GLU A 180 15.24 1.54 -3.84
N PRO A 181 14.29 1.62 -2.89
CA PRO A 181 13.16 0.72 -2.85
C PRO A 181 12.07 1.18 -3.81
N ALA A 182 11.71 0.33 -4.78
CA ALA A 182 10.73 0.61 -5.82
C ALA A 182 9.65 -0.48 -5.88
N ALA A 183 8.51 -0.23 -5.23
CA ALA A 183 7.39 -1.15 -5.18
C ALA A 183 6.34 -0.86 -6.27
N GLY A 184 5.81 -1.94 -6.86
CA GLY A 184 4.61 -1.86 -7.70
C GLY A 184 3.34 -1.84 -6.83
N LEU A 185 2.69 -0.68 -6.67
CA LEU A 185 1.50 -0.52 -5.81
C LEU A 185 0.41 -1.51 -6.19
N THR A 186 0.08 -1.60 -7.48
CA THR A 186 -0.97 -2.49 -7.98
C THR A 186 -0.65 -3.96 -7.72
N ARG A 187 0.64 -4.35 -7.80
CA ARG A 187 1.07 -5.73 -7.49
C ARG A 187 0.97 -6.02 -6.00
N ALA A 188 1.37 -5.07 -5.15
CA ALA A 188 1.22 -5.19 -3.70
C ALA A 188 -0.26 -5.38 -3.31
N VAL A 189 -1.18 -4.60 -3.90
CA VAL A 189 -2.63 -4.75 -3.67
C VAL A 189 -3.09 -6.17 -4.02
N LEU A 190 -2.73 -6.70 -5.19
CA LEU A 190 -3.11 -8.06 -5.55
C LEU A 190 -2.50 -9.11 -4.62
N ALA A 191 -1.24 -8.95 -4.20
CA ALA A 191 -0.61 -9.89 -3.27
C ALA A 191 -1.37 -9.94 -1.94
N PHE A 192 -1.69 -8.78 -1.35
CA PHE A 192 -2.49 -8.73 -0.12
C PHE A 192 -3.91 -9.29 -0.31
N MET A 193 -4.52 -9.11 -1.48
CA MET A 193 -5.82 -9.74 -1.79
C MET A 193 -5.72 -11.26 -1.87
N LEU A 194 -4.69 -11.79 -2.54
CA LEU A 194 -4.49 -13.24 -2.67
C LEU A 194 -4.18 -13.88 -1.32
N GLU A 195 -3.37 -13.23 -0.50
CA GLU A 195 -3.03 -13.71 0.84
C GLU A 195 -4.24 -13.65 1.78
N ALA A 196 -5.05 -12.60 1.69
CA ALA A 196 -6.24 -12.45 2.53
C ALA A 196 -7.40 -13.37 2.14
N TYR A 197 -7.45 -13.87 0.90
CA TYR A 197 -8.56 -14.70 0.44
C TYR A 197 -8.60 -16.03 1.20
N ASP A 198 -9.72 -16.32 1.86
CA ASP A 198 -9.95 -17.57 2.56
C ASP A 198 -11.41 -18.04 2.42
N GLU A 199 -11.63 -19.32 2.65
CA GLU A 199 -12.94 -19.96 2.64
C GLU A 199 -13.14 -20.82 3.88
N ASP A 200 -14.13 -20.48 4.70
CA ASP A 200 -14.49 -21.22 5.92
C ASP A 200 -15.99 -21.54 5.97
N GLU A 201 -16.47 -21.99 7.13
CA GLU A 201 -17.88 -22.26 7.39
C GLU A 201 -18.42 -21.29 8.44
N ALA A 202 -19.63 -20.77 8.24
CA ALA A 202 -20.30 -19.94 9.25
C ALA A 202 -21.77 -20.34 9.44
N PRO A 203 -22.32 -20.17 10.66
CA PRO A 203 -23.70 -20.53 10.97
C PRO A 203 -24.71 -19.84 10.05
N ASN A 204 -25.78 -20.56 9.72
CA ASN A 204 -26.91 -20.05 8.95
C ASN A 204 -28.17 -19.93 9.82
N THR A 205 -29.15 -19.16 9.33
CA THR A 205 -30.41 -18.91 10.05
C THR A 205 -31.33 -20.13 10.14
N LYS A 206 -30.93 -21.28 9.59
CA LYS A 206 -31.71 -22.54 9.56
C LYS A 206 -31.12 -23.63 10.47
N GLY A 207 -30.11 -23.32 11.27
CA GLY A 207 -29.50 -24.27 12.22
C GLY A 207 -28.42 -25.17 11.62
N GLY A 208 -27.82 -24.79 10.48
CA GLY A 208 -26.65 -25.45 9.90
C GLY A 208 -25.51 -24.45 9.64
N VAL A 209 -24.52 -24.86 8.85
CA VAL A 209 -23.41 -24.01 8.39
C VAL A 209 -23.46 -23.84 6.88
N ASP A 210 -23.13 -22.64 6.40
CA ASP A 210 -22.90 -22.38 4.98
C ASP A 210 -21.45 -21.96 4.77
N LYS A 211 -20.88 -22.37 3.64
CA LYS A 211 -19.56 -21.92 3.18
C LYS A 211 -19.53 -20.39 3.10
N ARG A 212 -18.44 -19.80 3.58
CA ARG A 212 -18.13 -18.37 3.55
C ARG A 212 -16.93 -18.14 2.65
N VAL A 213 -16.96 -17.04 1.91
CA VAL A 213 -15.75 -16.38 1.44
C VAL A 213 -15.45 -15.24 2.41
N VAL A 214 -14.22 -15.14 2.88
CA VAL A 214 -13.77 -14.08 3.79
C VAL A 214 -12.43 -13.54 3.33
N MET A 215 -12.32 -12.21 3.28
CA MET A 215 -11.03 -11.55 3.04
C MET A 215 -10.41 -11.18 4.39
N ARG A 216 -9.42 -11.96 4.84
CA ARG A 216 -8.69 -11.78 6.10
C ARG A 216 -7.63 -10.69 6.02
N PHE A 217 -7.99 -9.53 5.49
CA PHE A 217 -7.06 -8.39 5.46
C PHE A 217 -6.58 -8.03 6.87
N ASP A 218 -5.31 -7.62 6.96
CA ASP A 218 -4.87 -6.79 8.08
C ASP A 218 -5.81 -5.59 8.20
N LYS A 219 -6.19 -5.23 9.43
CA LYS A 219 -7.19 -4.19 9.68
C LYS A 219 -6.79 -2.83 9.08
N ARG A 220 -5.49 -2.55 8.95
CA ARG A 220 -4.94 -1.34 8.31
C ARG A 220 -5.20 -1.32 6.81
N LEU A 221 -5.25 -2.47 6.16
CA LEU A 221 -5.51 -2.62 4.73
C LEU A 221 -7.00 -2.77 4.38
N ALA A 222 -7.85 -3.17 5.34
CA ALA A 222 -9.26 -3.37 5.06
C ALA A 222 -9.93 -2.08 4.51
N PRO A 223 -10.69 -2.16 3.40
CA PRO A 223 -11.26 -0.99 2.73
C PRO A 223 -12.31 -0.27 3.59
N VAL A 224 -13.05 -1.03 4.37
CA VAL A 224 -14.03 -0.59 5.36
C VAL A 224 -13.57 -1.10 6.72
N LYS A 225 -13.52 -0.21 7.73
CA LYS A 225 -13.03 -0.57 9.07
C LYS A 225 -14.14 -1.13 9.96
N ALA A 226 -15.35 -0.59 9.80
CA ALA A 226 -16.54 -1.17 10.40
C ALA A 226 -17.80 -0.90 9.56
N ALA A 227 -18.78 -1.79 9.66
CA ALA A 227 -20.08 -1.65 9.02
C ALA A 227 -21.18 -1.54 10.07
N ILE A 228 -22.08 -0.56 9.92
CA ILE A 228 -23.20 -0.34 10.83
C ILE A 228 -24.48 -0.91 10.22
N LEU A 229 -25.07 -1.90 10.91
CA LEU A 229 -26.11 -2.76 10.38
C LEU A 229 -27.34 -2.75 11.31
N PRO A 230 -28.42 -2.00 11.02
CA PRO A 230 -29.63 -2.09 11.83
C PRO A 230 -30.29 -3.47 11.67
N LEU A 231 -30.78 -4.12 12.72
CA LEU A 231 -31.33 -5.48 12.66
C LEU A 231 -32.40 -5.64 11.56
N SER A 232 -33.20 -4.59 11.36
CA SER A 232 -34.17 -4.47 10.26
C SER A 232 -34.33 -3.01 9.80
N ARG A 233 -35.02 -2.81 8.67
CA ARG A 233 -35.46 -1.49 8.20
C ARG A 233 -36.67 -1.01 9.01
N ASN A 234 -36.43 -0.69 10.28
CA ASN A 234 -37.43 -0.20 11.21
C ASN A 234 -37.18 1.30 11.48
N ALA A 235 -38.26 2.08 11.57
CA ALA A 235 -38.21 3.53 11.77
C ALA A 235 -37.51 3.96 13.07
N ASP A 236 -37.47 3.09 14.07
CA ASP A 236 -36.84 3.35 15.37
C ASP A 236 -35.34 2.98 15.37
N LEU A 237 -34.95 1.96 14.58
CA LEU A 237 -33.56 1.48 14.51
C LEU A 237 -32.71 2.26 13.50
N SER A 238 -33.28 2.56 12.32
CA SER A 238 -32.54 3.14 11.21
C SER A 238 -31.93 4.52 11.53
N PRO A 239 -32.60 5.46 12.22
CA PRO A 239 -31.99 6.72 12.62
C PRO A 239 -30.78 6.51 13.53
N LYS A 240 -30.92 5.69 14.58
CA LYS A 240 -29.85 5.43 15.55
C LYS A 240 -28.61 4.81 14.91
N ALA A 241 -28.81 3.87 13.98
CA ALA A 241 -27.73 3.27 13.20
C ALA A 241 -27.06 4.27 12.24
N LYS A 242 -27.82 5.18 11.61
CA LYS A 242 -27.27 6.23 10.73
C LYS A 242 -26.49 7.28 11.52
N ASP A 243 -26.95 7.63 12.71
CA ASP A 243 -26.27 8.57 13.60
C ASP A 243 -24.92 8.00 14.05
N LEU A 244 -24.91 6.74 14.51
CA LEU A 244 -23.66 6.03 14.85
C LEU A 244 -22.70 5.95 13.65
N ALA A 245 -23.21 5.61 12.46
CA ALA A 245 -22.38 5.59 11.25
C ALA A 245 -21.79 6.98 10.94
N THR A 246 -22.59 8.03 11.06
CA THR A 246 -22.15 9.42 10.86
C THR A 246 -21.07 9.82 11.85
N GLU A 247 -21.20 9.41 13.11
CA GLU A 247 -20.20 9.68 14.14
C GLU A 247 -18.88 8.98 13.84
N LEU A 248 -18.92 7.68 13.56
CA LEU A 248 -17.71 6.88 13.33
C LEU A 248 -16.99 7.25 12.01
N ARG A 249 -17.72 7.77 11.01
CA ARG A 249 -17.13 8.31 9.76
C ARG A 249 -16.18 9.49 9.96
N LYS A 250 -16.20 10.14 11.13
CA LYS A 250 -15.25 11.20 11.44
C LYS A 250 -13.81 10.69 11.55
N ASN A 251 -13.63 9.40 11.86
CA ASN A 251 -12.32 8.80 12.10
C ASN A 251 -11.99 7.64 11.16
N TRP A 252 -12.99 6.93 10.61
CA TRP A 252 -12.75 5.71 9.84
C TRP A 252 -13.64 5.61 8.59
N ASN A 253 -13.23 4.76 7.64
CA ASN A 253 -14.09 4.33 6.54
C ASN A 253 -15.20 3.40 7.08
N ILE A 254 -16.43 3.91 7.12
CA ILE A 254 -17.58 3.20 7.67
C ILE A 254 -18.67 3.01 6.62
N GLU A 255 -19.12 1.76 6.47
CA GLU A 255 -20.27 1.42 5.64
C GLU A 255 -21.55 1.38 6.49
N PHE A 256 -22.67 1.79 5.90
CA PHE A 256 -24.00 1.59 6.48
C PHE A 256 -24.80 0.73 5.52
N ASP A 257 -25.45 -0.31 6.03
CA ASP A 257 -26.21 -1.24 5.20
C ASP A 257 -27.43 -1.79 5.94
N ASP A 258 -28.61 -1.48 5.42
CA ASP A 258 -29.90 -1.95 5.91
C ASP A 258 -30.59 -2.91 4.93
N ALA A 259 -29.91 -3.31 3.84
CA ALA A 259 -30.52 -4.10 2.79
C ALA A 259 -30.48 -5.61 3.08
N GLY A 260 -31.66 -6.23 3.05
CA GLY A 260 -31.80 -7.67 3.26
C GLY A 260 -31.59 -8.13 4.71
N ALA A 261 -31.60 -9.45 4.91
CA ALA A 261 -31.45 -10.05 6.23
C ALA A 261 -30.05 -9.80 6.80
N ILE A 262 -29.94 -9.70 8.13
CA ILE A 262 -28.67 -9.39 8.83
C ILE A 262 -27.54 -10.37 8.44
N GLY A 263 -27.84 -11.66 8.31
CA GLY A 263 -26.87 -12.66 7.87
C GLY A 263 -26.28 -12.38 6.49
N ARG A 264 -27.10 -11.90 5.52
CA ARG A 264 -26.59 -11.52 4.19
C ARG A 264 -25.70 -10.28 4.22
N ARG A 265 -25.91 -9.40 5.20
CA ARG A 265 -25.09 -8.21 5.39
C ARG A 265 -23.73 -8.56 5.97
N TYR A 266 -23.70 -9.44 6.98
CA TYR A 266 -22.43 -10.00 7.46
C TYR A 266 -21.64 -10.68 6.33
N ARG A 267 -22.28 -11.49 5.48
CA ARG A 267 -21.60 -12.14 4.35
C ARG A 267 -20.95 -11.14 3.39
N ARG A 268 -21.67 -10.07 3.00
CA ARG A 268 -21.11 -9.02 2.14
C ARG A 268 -19.89 -8.34 2.76
N GLN A 269 -19.94 -8.11 4.08
CA GLN A 269 -18.86 -7.47 4.81
C GLN A 269 -17.66 -8.39 5.00
N ASP A 270 -17.90 -9.69 5.24
CA ASP A 270 -16.85 -10.72 5.29
C ASP A 270 -16.15 -10.84 3.92
N GLU A 271 -16.90 -10.81 2.81
CA GLU A 271 -16.38 -10.86 1.42
C GLU A 271 -15.49 -9.67 1.04
N ILE A 272 -15.69 -8.49 1.63
CA ILE A 272 -14.81 -7.32 1.42
C ILE A 272 -13.80 -7.13 2.55
N GLY A 273 -13.81 -8.02 3.54
CA GLY A 273 -12.84 -8.07 4.62
C GLY A 273 -13.00 -7.02 5.70
N THR A 274 -14.20 -6.48 5.89
CA THR A 274 -14.51 -5.51 6.95
C THR A 274 -14.27 -6.14 8.33
N PRO A 275 -13.36 -5.62 9.17
CA PRO A 275 -12.99 -6.25 10.44
C PRO A 275 -14.14 -6.36 11.44
N TYR A 276 -15.03 -5.35 11.48
CA TYR A 276 -16.07 -5.24 12.50
C TYR A 276 -17.44 -4.94 11.90
N CYS A 277 -18.44 -5.74 12.26
CA CYS A 277 -19.84 -5.42 11.96
C CYS A 277 -20.57 -5.05 13.26
N ILE A 278 -21.18 -3.88 13.29
CA ILE A 278 -21.85 -3.33 14.46
C ILE A 278 -23.35 -3.34 14.20
N THR A 279 -24.07 -4.14 14.98
CA THR A 279 -25.51 -4.33 14.84
C THR A 279 -26.28 -3.49 15.84
N VAL A 280 -27.26 -2.75 15.32
CA VAL A 280 -28.22 -1.96 16.10
C VAL A 280 -29.55 -2.70 16.10
N ASP A 281 -29.93 -3.29 17.21
CA ASP A 281 -31.14 -4.11 17.40
C ASP A 281 -32.18 -3.42 18.27
N PHE A 282 -33.32 -4.08 18.50
CA PHE A 282 -34.38 -3.52 19.34
C PHE A 282 -33.96 -3.35 20.80
N GLU A 283 -33.12 -4.25 21.33
CA GLU A 283 -32.55 -4.10 22.67
C GLU A 283 -31.71 -2.83 22.79
N THR A 284 -31.09 -2.38 21.70
CA THR A 284 -30.32 -1.12 21.66
C THR A 284 -31.17 0.09 22.04
N LEU A 285 -32.50 0.05 21.83
CA LEU A 285 -33.41 1.12 22.21
C LEU A 285 -33.61 1.21 23.73
N ASP A 286 -33.42 0.10 24.44
CA ASP A 286 -33.61 -0.02 25.88
C ASP A 286 -32.28 0.12 26.64
N ASP A 287 -31.23 -0.58 26.21
CA ASP A 287 -29.94 -0.70 26.93
C ASP A 287 -28.86 0.29 26.45
N ASN A 288 -29.13 1.00 25.36
CA ASN A 288 -28.19 1.91 24.71
C ASN A 288 -26.83 1.28 24.36
N ALA A 289 -26.83 0.00 24.01
CA ALA A 289 -25.66 -0.75 23.58
C ALA A 289 -25.87 -1.40 22.21
N VAL A 290 -24.77 -1.75 21.54
CA VAL A 290 -24.76 -2.41 20.23
C VAL A 290 -23.97 -3.69 20.29
N THR A 291 -24.25 -4.60 19.36
CA THR A 291 -23.50 -5.85 19.25
C THR A 291 -22.42 -5.70 18.19
N ILE A 292 -21.15 -5.84 18.57
CA ILE A 292 -20.00 -5.79 17.67
C ILE A 292 -19.55 -7.22 17.37
N ARG A 293 -19.54 -7.58 16.09
CA ARG A 293 -19.06 -8.88 15.58
C ARG A 293 -17.68 -8.73 14.96
N ASP A 294 -16.75 -9.57 15.37
CA ASP A 294 -15.42 -9.71 14.75
C ASP A 294 -15.49 -10.59 13.50
N ARG A 295 -14.81 -10.18 12.41
CA ARG A 295 -14.82 -10.89 11.11
C ARG A 295 -14.28 -12.31 11.20
N ASP A 296 -13.13 -12.46 11.86
CA ASP A 296 -12.32 -13.67 11.79
C ASP A 296 -12.84 -14.73 12.75
N THR A 297 -13.07 -14.34 14.00
CA THR A 297 -13.56 -15.22 15.07
C THR A 297 -15.07 -15.42 15.03
N MET A 298 -15.80 -14.48 14.41
CA MET A 298 -17.26 -14.39 14.45
C MET A 298 -17.87 -14.19 15.85
N GLU A 299 -17.03 -13.95 16.86
CA GLU A 299 -17.46 -13.64 18.22
C GLU A 299 -18.21 -12.30 18.25
N GLN A 300 -19.16 -12.20 19.17
CA GLN A 300 -20.03 -11.04 19.34
C GLN A 300 -19.92 -10.52 20.76
N GLU A 301 -19.73 -9.21 20.90
CA GLU A 301 -19.62 -8.50 22.17
C GLU A 301 -20.68 -7.38 22.23
N ARG A 302 -21.35 -7.23 23.38
CA ARG A 302 -22.30 -6.12 23.61
C ARG A 302 -21.54 -4.94 24.21
N VAL A 303 -21.53 -3.80 23.50
CA VAL A 303 -20.75 -2.61 23.86
C VAL A 303 -21.66 -1.39 23.93
N GLY A 304 -21.55 -0.60 25.00
CA GLY A 304 -22.30 0.66 25.14
C GLY A 304 -22.02 1.61 23.98
N LEU A 305 -23.06 2.29 23.48
CA LEU A 305 -22.94 3.16 22.30
C LEU A 305 -21.90 4.27 22.47
N ASP A 306 -21.80 4.82 23.68
CA ASP A 306 -20.81 5.82 24.07
C ASP A 306 -19.36 5.30 24.04
N SER A 307 -19.18 3.99 24.10
CA SER A 307 -17.89 3.31 24.17
C SER A 307 -17.42 2.76 22.83
N VAL A 308 -18.29 2.72 21.81
CA VAL A 308 -17.99 2.12 20.49
C VAL A 308 -16.76 2.77 19.84
N ALA A 309 -16.68 4.11 19.83
CA ALA A 309 -15.56 4.81 19.22
C ALA A 309 -14.23 4.48 19.92
N SER A 310 -14.21 4.45 21.27
CA SER A 310 -13.01 4.05 22.01
C SER A 310 -12.67 2.57 21.82
N TRP A 311 -13.66 1.69 21.74
CA TRP A 311 -13.48 0.26 21.53
C TRP A 311 -12.83 -0.02 20.17
N LEU A 312 -13.29 0.68 19.13
CA LEU A 312 -12.69 0.63 17.78
C LEU A 312 -11.30 1.27 17.77
N GLY A 313 -11.12 2.44 18.38
CA GLY A 313 -9.83 3.14 18.41
C GLY A 313 -8.69 2.31 19.01
N ALA A 314 -8.98 1.52 20.05
CA ALA A 314 -8.00 0.61 20.62
C ALA A 314 -7.61 -0.57 19.70
N ARG A 315 -8.47 -0.94 18.74
CA ARG A 315 -8.32 -2.12 17.87
C ARG A 315 -7.97 -1.78 16.43
N LEU A 316 -8.10 -0.51 16.05
CA LEU A 316 -7.79 0.04 14.73
C LEU A 316 -6.61 1.01 14.80
N ILE A 317 -5.66 0.77 15.71
CA ILE A 317 -4.43 1.57 15.78
C ILE A 317 -3.67 1.44 14.45
N GLY A 318 -3.29 2.59 13.88
CA GLY A 318 -2.62 2.65 12.58
C GLY A 318 -3.55 2.55 11.36
N CYS A 319 -4.87 2.46 11.57
CA CYS A 319 -5.89 2.50 10.53
C CYS A 319 -6.38 3.93 10.24
#